data_AF-A0A6A6JCS0-F1
#
_entry.id   AF-A0A6A6JCS0-F1
#
_cell.length_a   1.000
_cell.length_b   1.000
_cell.length_c   1.000
_cell.angle_alpha   90.00
_cell.angle_beta   90.00
_cell.angle_gamma   90.00
#
_symmetry.space_group_name_H-M   'P 1'
#
loop_
_entity.id
_entity.type
_entity.pdbx_description
1 polymer ?
#
loop_
_entity_poly.entity_id
_entity_poly.type
_entity_poly.pdbx_seq_one_letter_code
_entity_poly.pdbx_strand_id
1 'polypeptide(L)'
;MPHATKTTIGPPDASLLFSGKELQRYFIWHREAYPFPFAHQNRGRLPTATQYHDFQQWQRKRREQELGLRDVSTMYSDLEKRITCRLSHPREAPLPRHRVARLCKHVLHPITSQSKIKRIERCPSCLVDIHLAYMAVLTNTREELKEIAEWDESWSEKYAQSCDAWNAGKLAAINMIYKLEEDARLESHWRDTHPTDDVFDAMSAAAAVDKYWSSFGMADVLYVRRARAPVRHSPRYEPGEYALPISDRDCDTSSNDEEEEAHGRKGNLAEGEDVDEYKKADVMKDDEMDKYNTDAEIEDRERDDTDDNRADDSESDDLDTGDNTDVECNETDDYCDQGDRTSVRR
;
A
#
# COMPACT_ATOMS: atom_id res chain seq x y z
N MET A 1 24.28 -34.72 -13.45
CA MET A 1 24.36 -33.32 -12.98
C MET A 1 22.93 -32.81 -12.79
N PRO A 2 22.53 -32.42 -11.58
CA PRO A 2 21.18 -31.90 -11.34
C PRO A 2 21.02 -30.56 -12.06
N HIS A 3 20.01 -30.46 -12.93
CA HIS A 3 19.66 -29.20 -13.57
C HIS A 3 19.15 -28.24 -12.50
N ALA A 4 19.86 -27.14 -12.27
CA ALA A 4 19.35 -26.03 -11.48
C ALA A 4 18.11 -25.47 -12.19
N THR A 5 16.92 -25.87 -11.72
CA THR A 5 15.67 -25.28 -12.16
C THR A 5 15.71 -23.82 -11.76
N LYS A 6 15.70 -22.91 -12.74
CA LYS A 6 15.53 -21.47 -12.47
C LYS A 6 14.18 -21.30 -11.80
N THR A 7 14.17 -21.19 -10.47
CA THR A 7 13.00 -20.79 -9.71
C THR A 7 12.66 -19.38 -10.17
N THR A 8 11.67 -19.28 -11.05
CA THR A 8 11.17 -17.98 -11.47
C THR A 8 10.44 -17.42 -10.26
N ILE A 9 11.06 -16.44 -9.59
CA ILE A 9 10.46 -15.78 -8.43
C ILE A 9 9.18 -15.11 -8.92
N GLY A 10 8.05 -15.72 -8.57
CA GLY A 10 6.73 -15.16 -8.86
C GLY A 10 6.50 -13.87 -8.07
N PRO A 11 5.51 -13.06 -8.44
CA PRO A 11 5.09 -11.94 -7.60
C PRO A 11 4.69 -12.46 -6.20
N PRO A 12 5.00 -11.72 -5.12
CA PRO A 12 4.67 -12.15 -3.77
C PRO A 12 3.16 -12.35 -3.58
N ASP A 13 2.80 -13.34 -2.75
CA ASP A 13 1.42 -13.71 -2.48
C ASP A 13 0.78 -12.78 -1.43
N ALA A 14 -0.51 -12.49 -1.59
CA ALA A 14 -1.34 -11.81 -0.61
C ALA A 14 -1.46 -12.58 0.71
N SER A 15 -1.26 -13.90 0.70
CA SER A 15 -1.22 -14.73 1.90
C SER A 15 -0.12 -14.34 2.89
N LEU A 16 0.87 -13.55 2.46
CA LEU A 16 1.88 -12.98 3.35
C LEU A 16 1.27 -11.96 4.32
N LEU A 17 0.27 -11.19 3.88
CA LEU A 17 -0.33 -10.10 4.65
C LEU A 17 -1.62 -10.49 5.36
N PHE A 18 -2.32 -11.50 4.86
CA PHE A 18 -3.66 -11.84 5.30
C PHE A 18 -3.70 -13.22 5.93
N SER A 19 -4.38 -13.33 7.07
CA SER A 19 -4.81 -14.64 7.56
C SER A 19 -5.75 -15.32 6.56
N GLY A 20 -5.92 -16.64 6.66
CA GLY A 20 -6.79 -17.39 5.71
C GLY A 20 -8.22 -16.84 5.63
N LYS A 21 -8.80 -16.41 6.76
CA LYS A 21 -10.13 -15.77 6.80
C LYS A 21 -10.13 -14.38 6.17
N GLU A 22 -9.07 -13.59 6.37
CA GLU A 22 -8.94 -12.26 5.77
C GLU A 22 -8.69 -12.34 4.27
N LEU A 23 -7.94 -13.33 3.80
CA LEU A 23 -7.67 -13.53 2.39
C LEU A 23 -8.97 -13.83 1.61
N GLN A 24 -9.86 -14.64 2.18
CA GLN A 24 -11.19 -14.88 1.63
C GLN A 24 -12.00 -13.57 1.53
N ARG A 25 -11.99 -12.75 2.59
CA ARG A 25 -12.65 -11.43 2.59
C ARG A 25 -12.04 -10.48 1.58
N TYR A 26 -10.72 -10.49 1.44
CA TYR A 26 -9.99 -9.69 0.45
C TYR A 26 -10.41 -10.08 -0.97
N PHE A 27 -10.56 -11.37 -1.28
CA PHE A 27 -11.07 -11.80 -2.59
C PHE A 27 -12.51 -11.37 -2.86
N ILE A 28 -13.38 -11.38 -1.84
CA ILE A 28 -14.75 -10.86 -1.96
C ILE A 28 -14.71 -9.36 -2.25
N TRP A 29 -14.01 -8.59 -1.43
CA TRP A 29 -13.84 -7.15 -1.62
C TRP A 29 -13.28 -6.82 -3.01
N HIS A 30 -12.22 -7.51 -3.42
CA HIS A 30 -11.56 -7.26 -4.69
C HIS A 30 -12.51 -7.54 -5.87
N ARG A 31 -13.35 -8.57 -5.79
CA ARG A 31 -14.38 -8.87 -6.80
C ARG A 31 -15.45 -7.78 -6.85
N GLU A 32 -15.86 -7.24 -5.70
CA GLU A 32 -16.82 -6.14 -5.61
C GLU A 32 -16.25 -4.82 -6.15
N ALA A 33 -14.99 -4.51 -5.83
CA ALA A 33 -14.35 -3.25 -6.19
C ALA A 33 -13.93 -3.18 -7.66
N TYR A 34 -13.62 -4.32 -8.29
CA TYR A 34 -13.11 -4.40 -9.67
C TYR A 34 -13.93 -5.41 -10.50
N PRO A 35 -15.16 -5.07 -10.93
CA PRO A 35 -16.11 -6.01 -11.55
C PRO A 35 -15.81 -6.40 -13.02
N PHE A 36 -14.83 -5.79 -13.68
CA PHE A 36 -14.42 -6.11 -15.06
C PHE A 36 -13.58 -7.41 -15.11
N PRO A 37 -13.40 -8.08 -16.28
CA PRO A 37 -12.77 -9.39 -16.37
C PRO A 37 -11.32 -9.32 -15.90
N PHE A 38 -11.16 -9.52 -14.60
CA PHE A 38 -9.89 -9.44 -13.94
C PHE A 38 -9.15 -10.71 -14.30
N ALA A 39 -7.97 -10.56 -14.90
CA ALA A 39 -7.14 -11.69 -15.25
C ALA A 39 -6.96 -12.55 -14.00
N HIS A 40 -7.33 -13.83 -14.07
CA HIS A 40 -7.09 -14.82 -13.02
C HIS A 40 -5.64 -14.78 -12.50
N GLN A 41 -4.71 -14.31 -13.34
CA GLN A 41 -3.29 -14.07 -13.08
C GLN A 41 -2.98 -13.11 -11.91
N ASN A 42 -3.95 -12.30 -11.48
CA ASN A 42 -3.77 -11.35 -10.37
C ASN A 42 -4.45 -11.81 -9.07
N ARG A 43 -5.14 -12.96 -9.07
CA ARG A 43 -5.67 -13.54 -7.83
C ARG A 43 -4.51 -13.99 -6.95
N GLY A 44 -4.59 -13.66 -5.67
CA GLY A 44 -3.54 -13.98 -4.71
C GLY A 44 -2.29 -13.10 -4.82
N ARG A 45 -2.24 -12.07 -5.67
CA ARG A 45 -1.11 -11.14 -5.65
C ARG A 45 -1.19 -10.19 -4.47
N LEU A 46 -0.03 -9.86 -3.91
CA LEU A 46 0.13 -8.84 -2.90
C LEU A 46 -0.59 -7.53 -3.31
N PRO A 47 -1.49 -6.97 -2.48
CA PRO A 47 -2.17 -5.72 -2.78
C PRO A 47 -1.19 -4.56 -2.87
N THR A 48 -1.49 -3.55 -3.70
CA THR A 48 -0.80 -2.26 -3.59
C THR A 48 -1.15 -1.57 -2.26
N ALA A 49 -0.36 -0.59 -1.83
CA ALA A 49 -0.64 0.18 -0.61
C ALA A 49 -2.05 0.80 -0.60
N THR A 50 -2.49 1.34 -1.74
CA THR A 50 -3.84 1.91 -1.91
C THR A 50 -4.92 0.83 -1.86
N GLN A 51 -4.71 -0.33 -2.51
CA GLN A 51 -5.64 -1.45 -2.45
C GLN A 51 -5.77 -2.00 -1.02
N TYR A 52 -4.66 -2.15 -0.31
CA TYR A 52 -4.65 -2.60 1.08
C TYR A 52 -5.43 -1.64 1.98
N HIS A 53 -5.19 -0.34 1.86
CA HIS A 53 -5.93 0.67 2.62
C HIS A 53 -7.44 0.64 2.30
N ASP A 54 -7.82 0.46 1.04
CA ASP A 54 -9.22 0.44 0.63
C ASP A 54 -9.95 -0.81 1.12
N PHE A 55 -9.23 -1.94 1.14
CA PHE A 55 -9.70 -3.15 1.81
C PHE A 55 -9.92 -2.93 3.31
N GLN A 56 -8.98 -2.27 4.00
CA GLN A 56 -9.12 -1.95 5.42
C GLN A 56 -10.31 -1.01 5.69
N GLN A 57 -10.58 -0.04 4.80
CA GLN A 57 -11.78 0.80 4.89
C GLN A 57 -13.06 0.00 4.67
N TRP A 58 -13.09 -0.86 3.66
CA TRP A 58 -14.24 -1.73 3.40
C TRP A 58 -14.51 -2.69 4.57
N GLN A 59 -13.48 -3.25 5.18
CA GLN A 59 -13.62 -4.18 6.30
C GLN A 59 -14.20 -3.46 7.54
N ARG A 60 -13.74 -2.24 7.83
CA ARG A 60 -14.31 -1.40 8.91
C ARG A 60 -15.78 -1.11 8.66
N LYS A 61 -16.13 -0.67 7.44
CA LYS A 61 -17.51 -0.39 7.06
C LYS A 61 -18.41 -1.62 7.19
N ARG A 62 -17.95 -2.80 6.77
CA ARG A 62 -18.68 -4.06 6.95
C ARG A 62 -18.90 -4.38 8.43
N ARG A 63 -17.86 -4.22 9.27
CA ARG A 63 -17.97 -4.45 10.72
C ARG A 63 -18.99 -3.52 11.38
N GLU A 64 -19.00 -2.24 10.99
CA GLU A 64 -19.99 -1.28 11.47
C GLU A 64 -21.42 -1.69 11.08
N GLN A 65 -21.62 -2.16 9.84
CA GLN A 65 -22.91 -2.68 9.37
C GLN A 65 -23.36 -3.93 10.12
N GLU A 66 -22.45 -4.88 10.37
CA GLU A 66 -22.72 -6.13 11.10
C GLU A 66 -23.12 -5.86 12.56
N LEU A 67 -22.55 -4.82 13.17
CA LEU A 67 -22.90 -4.39 14.53
C LEU A 67 -24.24 -3.63 14.59
N GLY A 68 -24.92 -3.43 13.46
CA GLY A 68 -26.15 -2.65 13.40
C GLY A 68 -25.95 -1.17 13.74
N LEU A 69 -24.69 -0.71 13.85
CA LEU A 69 -24.34 0.70 13.92
C LEU A 69 -24.69 1.29 12.56
N ARG A 70 -25.90 1.85 12.44
CA ARG A 70 -26.26 2.65 11.28
C ARG A 70 -25.17 3.67 11.09
N ASP A 71 -24.60 3.70 9.89
CA ASP A 71 -23.51 4.58 9.54
C ASP A 71 -23.95 6.03 9.76
N VAL A 72 -23.61 6.60 10.92
CA VAL A 72 -23.99 7.96 11.27
C VAL A 72 -23.42 8.92 10.22
N SER A 73 -22.31 8.55 9.56
CA SER A 73 -21.76 9.26 8.41
C SER A 73 -22.73 9.31 7.23
N THR A 74 -23.50 8.25 6.95
CA THR A 74 -24.54 8.32 5.91
C THR A 74 -25.66 9.28 6.28
N MET A 75 -26.07 9.31 7.55
CA MET A 75 -27.09 10.27 8.01
C MET A 75 -26.59 11.72 7.90
N TYR A 76 -25.32 11.97 8.25
CA TYR A 76 -24.70 13.29 8.09
C TYR A 76 -24.45 13.65 6.63
N SER A 77 -24.06 12.70 5.78
CA SER A 77 -23.86 12.94 4.35
C SER A 77 -25.16 13.31 3.65
N ASP A 78 -26.27 12.67 4.01
CA ASP A 78 -27.58 13.03 3.49
C ASP A 78 -28.07 14.40 4.01
N LEU A 79 -27.72 14.75 5.25
CA LEU A 79 -27.96 16.09 5.78
C LEU A 79 -27.13 17.14 5.04
N GLU A 80 -25.85 16.87 4.80
CA GLU A 80 -24.92 17.73 4.07
C GLU A 80 -25.41 17.96 2.64
N LYS A 81 -25.85 16.91 1.93
CA LYS A 81 -26.49 17.03 0.61
C LYS A 81 -27.73 17.91 0.65
N ARG A 82 -28.58 17.78 1.68
CA ARG A 82 -29.78 18.62 1.83
C ARG A 82 -29.44 20.08 2.11
N ILE A 83 -28.38 20.35 2.89
CA ILE A 83 -27.91 21.70 3.17
C ILE A 83 -27.28 22.32 1.92
N THR A 84 -26.39 21.60 1.23
CA THR A 84 -25.73 22.10 0.01
C THR A 84 -26.70 22.29 -1.15
N CYS A 85 -27.68 21.41 -1.33
CA CYS A 85 -28.68 21.54 -2.39
C CYS A 85 -29.59 22.78 -2.22
N ARG A 86 -29.80 23.24 -0.99
CA ARG A 86 -30.52 24.50 -0.71
C ARG A 86 -29.67 25.76 -0.94
N LEU A 87 -28.35 25.63 -0.86
CA LEU A 87 -27.42 26.75 -1.02
C LEU A 87 -26.89 26.88 -2.46
N SER A 88 -27.01 25.85 -3.29
CA SER A 88 -26.68 25.88 -4.70
C SER A 88 -27.76 26.56 -5.55
N HIS A 89 -28.18 27.77 -5.19
CA HIS A 89 -28.73 28.70 -6.17
C HIS A 89 -27.55 29.29 -6.97
N PRO A 90 -27.58 29.23 -8.30
CA PRO A 90 -26.47 29.61 -9.16
C PRO A 90 -26.38 31.14 -9.20
N ARG A 91 -25.73 31.73 -8.20
CA ARG A 91 -25.21 33.09 -8.33
C ARG A 91 -23.73 32.97 -8.63
N GLU A 92 -23.45 33.08 -9.92
CA GLU A 92 -22.14 33.15 -10.56
C GLU A 92 -21.18 34.02 -9.73
N ALA A 93 -20.22 33.39 -9.07
CA ALA A 93 -19.03 34.03 -8.57
C ALA A 93 -17.81 33.26 -9.09
N PRO A 94 -16.88 33.92 -9.81
CA PRO A 94 -15.76 33.28 -10.49
C PRO A 94 -14.59 33.08 -9.53
N LEU A 95 -14.81 32.37 -8.41
CA LEU A 95 -13.68 31.97 -7.58
C LEU A 95 -13.03 30.72 -8.19
N PRO A 96 -11.68 30.67 -8.23
CA PRO A 96 -10.96 29.52 -8.73
C PRO A 96 -11.38 28.32 -7.89
N ARG A 97 -12.13 27.40 -8.53
CA ARG A 97 -12.68 26.22 -7.87
C ARG A 97 -11.52 25.32 -7.47
N HIS A 98 -11.03 25.47 -6.24
CA HIS A 98 -10.08 24.52 -5.68
C HIS A 98 -10.65 23.13 -5.84
N ARG A 99 -9.90 22.23 -6.48
CA ARG A 99 -10.35 20.85 -6.62
C ARG A 99 -10.25 20.16 -5.27
N VAL A 100 -11.22 19.31 -4.99
CA VAL A 100 -11.26 18.50 -3.79
C VAL A 100 -10.99 17.05 -4.16
N ALA A 101 -10.15 16.36 -3.37
CA ALA A 101 -9.88 14.94 -3.56
C ALA A 101 -11.16 14.11 -3.36
N ARG A 102 -11.41 13.14 -4.23
CA ARG A 102 -12.69 12.41 -4.27
C ARG A 102 -12.98 11.64 -2.98
N LEU A 103 -11.98 10.95 -2.44
CA LEU A 103 -12.14 10.02 -1.32
C LEU A 103 -11.86 10.69 0.03
N CYS A 104 -10.76 11.42 0.16
CA CYS A 104 -10.40 12.05 1.44
C CYS A 104 -11.00 13.45 1.65
N LYS A 105 -11.67 14.03 0.63
CA LYS A 105 -12.35 15.34 0.69
C LYS A 105 -11.46 16.54 1.06
N HIS A 106 -10.15 16.37 1.07
CA HIS A 106 -9.22 17.48 1.26
C HIS A 106 -9.15 18.38 0.03
N VAL A 107 -9.06 19.68 0.28
CA VAL A 107 -8.80 20.71 -0.74
C VAL A 107 -7.38 20.49 -1.28
N LEU A 108 -7.23 20.52 -2.61
CA LEU A 108 -5.95 20.31 -3.30
C LEU A 108 -5.33 21.63 -3.72
N HIS A 109 -3.99 21.67 -3.74
CA HIS A 109 -3.25 22.80 -4.30
C HIS A 109 -3.68 23.09 -5.76
N PRO A 110 -3.80 24.36 -6.19
CA PRO A 110 -4.23 24.71 -7.55
C PRO A 110 -3.40 24.05 -8.65
N ILE A 111 -2.08 23.94 -8.51
CA ILE A 111 -1.24 23.28 -9.52
C ILE A 111 -1.54 21.78 -9.66
N THR A 112 -1.73 21.08 -8.56
CA THR A 112 -2.08 19.65 -8.53
C THR A 112 -3.44 19.44 -9.20
N SER A 113 -4.33 20.42 -9.03
CA SER A 113 -5.63 20.47 -9.68
C SER A 113 -5.55 20.61 -11.22
N GLN A 114 -4.48 21.17 -11.77
CA GLN A 114 -4.31 21.35 -13.22
C GLN A 114 -3.79 20.10 -13.93
N SER A 115 -3.40 19.05 -13.20
CA SER A 115 -2.99 17.79 -13.81
C SER A 115 -4.07 17.26 -14.78
N LYS A 116 -3.62 16.66 -15.90
CA LYS A 116 -4.50 16.06 -16.92
C LYS A 116 -5.41 14.95 -16.35
N ILE A 117 -5.12 14.51 -15.13
CA ILE A 117 -5.90 13.51 -14.39
C ILE A 117 -7.21 14.18 -13.96
N LYS A 118 -8.30 13.83 -14.66
CA LYS A 118 -9.63 14.40 -14.42
C LYS A 118 -10.14 14.18 -12.99
N ARG A 119 -9.64 13.15 -12.29
CA ARG A 119 -10.12 12.77 -10.96
C ARG A 119 -8.96 12.31 -10.08
N ILE A 120 -8.55 13.19 -9.16
CA ILE A 120 -7.61 12.83 -8.10
C ILE A 120 -8.40 12.17 -6.98
N GLU A 121 -8.08 10.92 -6.68
CA GLU A 121 -8.81 10.16 -5.67
C GLU A 121 -8.45 10.59 -4.25
N ARG A 122 -7.17 10.84 -3.98
CA ARG A 122 -6.62 11.16 -2.66
C ARG A 122 -5.63 12.32 -2.76
N CYS A 123 -5.57 13.14 -1.73
CA CYS A 123 -4.56 14.19 -1.67
C CYS A 123 -3.16 13.60 -1.42
N PRO A 124 -2.09 14.34 -1.74
CA PRO A 124 -0.71 13.93 -1.50
C PRO A 124 -0.45 13.45 -0.06
N SER A 125 -0.93 14.18 0.95
CA SER A 125 -0.71 13.84 2.36
C SER A 125 -1.31 12.48 2.74
N CYS A 126 -2.54 12.20 2.30
CA CYS A 126 -3.17 10.90 2.56
C CYS A 126 -2.47 9.76 1.81
N LEU A 127 -1.91 10.01 0.62
CA LEU A 127 -1.14 9.00 -0.09
C LEU A 127 0.13 8.62 0.69
N VAL A 128 0.84 9.60 1.25
CA VAL A 128 1.99 9.35 2.13
C VAL A 128 1.59 8.50 3.33
N ASP A 129 0.50 8.85 4.02
CA ASP A 129 0.02 8.08 5.17
C ASP A 129 -0.29 6.62 4.83
N ILE A 130 -0.94 6.39 3.68
CA ILE A 130 -1.27 5.05 3.20
C ILE A 130 0.00 4.23 2.97
N HIS A 131 1.01 4.82 2.32
CA HIS A 131 2.27 4.13 2.05
C HIS A 131 3.07 3.86 3.33
N LEU A 132 3.11 4.81 4.27
CA LEU A 132 3.78 4.62 5.56
C LEU A 132 3.11 3.52 6.39
N ALA A 133 1.77 3.52 6.47
CA ALA A 133 1.02 2.47 7.16
C ALA A 133 1.23 1.10 6.51
N TYR A 134 1.22 1.04 5.18
CA TYR A 134 1.46 -0.21 4.45
C TYR A 134 2.89 -0.74 4.65
N MET A 135 3.90 0.14 4.66
CA MET A 135 5.29 -0.23 4.94
C MET A 135 5.48 -0.72 6.38
N ALA A 136 4.77 -0.15 7.35
CA ALA A 136 4.78 -0.64 8.72
C ALA A 136 4.27 -2.09 8.80
N VAL A 137 3.14 -2.39 8.14
CA VAL A 137 2.61 -3.77 8.08
C VAL A 137 3.62 -4.74 7.45
N LEU A 138 4.19 -4.39 6.29
CA LEU A 138 5.20 -5.23 5.64
C LEU A 138 6.46 -5.44 6.49
N THR A 139 6.85 -4.43 7.28
CA THR A 139 8.01 -4.50 8.16
C THR A 139 7.75 -5.48 9.30
N ASN A 140 6.60 -5.35 9.96
CA ASN A 140 6.19 -6.27 11.04
C ASN A 140 6.09 -7.72 10.52
N THR A 141 5.42 -7.94 9.38
CA THR A 141 5.32 -9.28 8.76
C THR A 141 6.70 -9.87 8.47
N ARG A 142 7.65 -9.07 7.98
CA ARG A 142 9.02 -9.53 7.72
C ARG A 142 9.76 -9.87 9.01
N GLU A 143 9.61 -9.06 10.06
CA GLU A 143 10.25 -9.29 11.36
C GLU A 143 9.72 -10.56 12.04
N GLU A 144 8.40 -10.76 12.06
CA GLU A 144 7.76 -11.98 12.55
C GLU A 144 8.27 -13.23 11.80
N LEU A 145 8.32 -13.17 10.46
CA LEU A 145 8.82 -14.28 9.65
C LEU A 145 10.32 -14.51 9.79
N LYS A 146 11.10 -13.46 10.08
CA LYS A 146 12.54 -13.58 10.35
C LYS A 146 12.77 -14.42 11.58
N GLU A 147 12.08 -14.09 12.68
CA GLU A 147 12.19 -14.82 13.93
C GLU A 147 11.83 -16.30 13.74
N ILE A 148 10.74 -16.60 13.01
CA ILE A 148 10.32 -17.98 12.73
C ILE A 148 11.34 -18.73 11.85
N ALA A 149 11.88 -18.08 10.81
CA ALA A 149 12.82 -18.70 9.89
C ALA A 149 14.18 -19.03 10.52
N GLU A 150 14.56 -18.36 11.62
CA GLU A 150 15.75 -18.72 12.40
C GLU A 150 15.60 -20.10 13.09
N TRP A 151 14.37 -20.55 13.34
CA TRP A 151 14.10 -21.84 14.00
C TRP A 151 13.66 -22.96 13.04
N ASP A 152 13.11 -22.62 11.86
CA ASP A 152 12.53 -23.58 10.91
C ASP A 152 12.88 -23.24 9.44
N GLU A 153 13.73 -24.06 8.83
CA GLU A 153 14.16 -23.90 7.43
C GLU A 153 13.00 -23.91 6.43
N SER A 154 11.87 -24.54 6.76
CA SER A 154 10.69 -24.56 5.87
C SER A 154 10.05 -23.18 5.68
N TRP A 155 10.34 -22.22 6.57
CA TRP A 155 9.88 -20.84 6.47
C TRP A 155 10.83 -19.94 5.69
N SER A 156 12.01 -20.43 5.29
CA SER A 156 12.99 -19.66 4.52
C SER A 156 12.39 -19.11 3.21
N GLU A 157 11.51 -19.88 2.54
CA GLU A 157 10.84 -19.43 1.32
C GLU A 157 9.84 -18.29 1.61
N LYS A 158 9.00 -18.44 2.63
CA LYS A 158 8.04 -17.37 3.02
C LYS A 158 8.77 -16.12 3.48
N TYR A 159 9.87 -16.27 4.22
CA TYR A 159 10.71 -15.16 4.61
C TYR A 159 11.31 -14.45 3.39
N ALA A 160 11.83 -15.19 2.40
CA ALA A 160 12.32 -14.61 1.14
C ALA A 160 11.20 -13.85 0.40
N GLN A 161 10.00 -14.44 0.28
CA GLN A 161 8.84 -13.76 -0.31
C GLN A 161 8.44 -12.48 0.45
N SER A 162 8.55 -12.48 1.79
CA SER A 162 8.29 -11.28 2.61
C SER A 162 9.33 -10.17 2.36
N CYS A 163 10.59 -10.55 2.11
CA CYS A 163 11.65 -9.60 1.76
C CYS A 163 11.40 -8.99 0.37
N ASP A 164 10.96 -9.80 -0.59
CA ASP A 164 10.57 -9.33 -1.92
C ASP A 164 9.36 -8.38 -1.86
N ALA A 165 8.34 -8.73 -1.06
CA ALA A 165 7.17 -7.90 -0.79
C ALA A 165 7.58 -6.55 -0.15
N TRP A 166 8.45 -6.58 0.86
CA TRP A 166 8.95 -5.38 1.52
C TRP A 166 9.75 -4.48 0.57
N ASN A 167 10.63 -5.06 -0.25
CA ASN A 167 11.39 -4.34 -1.27
C ASN A 167 10.48 -3.71 -2.33
N ALA A 168 9.46 -4.46 -2.79
CA ALA A 168 8.48 -3.94 -3.74
C ALA A 168 7.66 -2.78 -3.15
N GLY A 169 7.22 -2.90 -1.89
CA GLY A 169 6.55 -1.82 -1.15
C GLY A 169 7.43 -0.59 -1.01
N LYS A 170 8.70 -0.77 -0.64
CA LYS A 170 9.69 0.31 -0.49
C LYS A 170 9.91 1.02 -1.83
N LEU A 171 10.10 0.28 -2.92
CA LEU A 171 10.28 0.85 -4.25
C LEU A 171 9.03 1.63 -4.69
N ALA A 172 7.83 1.11 -4.41
CA ALA A 172 6.58 1.81 -4.69
C ALA A 172 6.46 3.13 -3.90
N ALA A 173 6.83 3.13 -2.61
CA ALA A 173 6.86 4.33 -1.79
C ALA A 173 7.87 5.37 -2.31
N ILE A 174 9.10 4.96 -2.64
CA ILE A 174 10.13 5.85 -3.20
C ILE A 174 9.67 6.47 -4.52
N ASN A 175 9.11 5.66 -5.43
CA ASN A 175 8.59 6.16 -6.70
C ASN A 175 7.43 7.16 -6.52
N MET A 176 6.62 6.98 -5.48
CA MET A 176 5.55 7.92 -5.12
C MET A 176 6.15 9.23 -4.57
N ILE A 177 7.12 9.16 -3.66
CA ILE A 177 7.79 10.36 -3.11
C ILE A 177 8.52 11.13 -4.21
N TYR A 178 9.21 10.46 -5.13
CA TYR A 178 9.85 11.11 -6.26
C TYR A 178 8.87 11.95 -7.11
N LYS A 179 7.65 11.43 -7.33
CA LYS A 179 6.60 12.19 -8.02
C LYS A 179 6.13 13.39 -7.20
N LEU A 180 5.96 13.22 -5.89
CA LEU A 180 5.57 14.32 -5.00
C LEU A 180 6.65 15.40 -4.91
N GLU A 181 7.93 15.05 -4.97
CA GLU A 181 9.01 16.03 -5.03
C GLU A 181 8.97 16.87 -6.32
N GLU A 182 8.63 16.25 -7.45
CA GLU A 182 8.44 16.98 -8.71
C GLU A 182 7.21 17.89 -8.62
N ASP A 183 6.10 17.39 -8.11
CA ASP A 183 4.90 18.20 -7.89
C ASP A 183 5.18 19.37 -6.92
N ALA A 184 5.98 19.16 -5.87
CA ALA A 184 6.39 20.19 -4.92
C ALA A 184 7.24 21.29 -5.56
N ARG A 185 8.08 20.97 -6.56
CA ARG A 185 8.81 21.99 -7.34
C ARG A 185 7.85 22.84 -8.16
N LEU A 186 6.84 22.21 -8.77
CA LEU A 186 5.80 22.92 -9.51
C LEU A 186 4.95 23.81 -8.59
N GLU A 187 4.63 23.35 -7.38
CA GLU A 187 3.96 24.14 -6.34
C GLU A 187 4.78 25.36 -5.94
N SER A 188 6.10 25.20 -5.76
CA SER A 188 7.00 26.31 -5.45
C SER A 188 7.02 27.35 -6.56
N HIS A 189 7.19 26.91 -7.82
CA HIS A 189 7.18 27.82 -8.96
C HIS A 189 5.83 28.53 -9.14
N TRP A 190 4.74 27.82 -8.89
CA TRP A 190 3.40 28.41 -8.91
C TRP A 190 3.26 29.49 -7.84
N ARG A 191 3.76 29.25 -6.62
CA ARG A 191 3.72 30.23 -5.52
C ARG A 191 4.53 31.49 -5.84
N ASP A 192 5.69 31.35 -6.49
CA ASP A 192 6.50 32.49 -6.90
C ASP A 192 5.81 33.36 -7.96
N THR A 193 5.00 32.74 -8.83
CA THR A 193 4.24 33.43 -9.89
C THR A 193 2.88 33.95 -9.43
N HIS A 194 2.36 33.46 -8.30
CA HIS A 194 1.05 33.83 -7.74
C HIS A 194 1.17 34.24 -6.25
N PRO A 195 1.98 35.26 -5.91
CA PRO A 195 2.23 35.63 -4.51
C PRO A 195 1.01 36.20 -3.79
N THR A 196 -0.02 36.63 -4.53
CA THR A 196 -1.28 37.16 -3.99
C THR A 196 -2.32 36.09 -3.71
N ASP A 197 -2.16 34.89 -4.28
CA ASP A 197 -3.15 33.83 -4.13
C ASP A 197 -2.90 33.11 -2.80
N ASP A 198 -3.86 33.24 -1.89
CA ASP A 198 -3.81 32.54 -0.62
C ASP A 198 -4.19 31.07 -0.82
N VAL A 199 -3.25 30.17 -0.54
CA VAL A 199 -3.42 28.71 -0.65
C VAL A 199 -3.59 28.07 0.73
N PHE A 200 -4.16 28.83 1.66
CA PHE A 200 -4.43 28.36 3.02
C PHE A 200 -5.26 27.05 3.01
N ASP A 201 -4.89 26.11 3.88
CA ASP A 201 -5.51 24.78 4.06
C ASP A 201 -5.50 23.80 2.87
N ALA A 202 -4.90 24.15 1.73
CA ALA A 202 -4.78 23.21 0.63
C ALA A 202 -3.69 22.16 0.91
N MET A 203 -4.03 20.89 0.73
CA MET A 203 -3.08 19.79 0.82
C MET A 203 -2.13 19.86 -0.38
N SER A 204 -0.86 20.14 -0.06
CA SER A 204 0.21 20.33 -1.03
C SER A 204 1.15 19.11 -1.06
N ALA A 205 1.78 18.88 -2.20
CA ALA A 205 2.82 17.89 -2.37
C ALA A 205 4.04 18.22 -1.50
N ALA A 206 4.39 19.50 -1.37
CA ALA A 206 5.46 19.96 -0.47
C ALA A 206 5.21 19.51 0.99
N ALA A 207 4.01 19.75 1.52
CA ALA A 207 3.65 19.31 2.87
C ALA A 207 3.67 17.78 3.03
N ALA A 208 3.28 17.05 1.99
CA ALA A 208 3.32 15.59 2.00
C ALA A 208 4.76 15.04 2.01
N VAL A 209 5.68 15.65 1.25
CA VAL A 209 7.11 15.30 1.25
C VAL A 209 7.72 15.57 2.64
N ASP A 210 7.44 16.74 3.23
CA ASP A 210 7.90 17.08 4.58
C ASP A 210 7.40 16.08 5.64
N LYS A 211 6.13 15.66 5.52
CA LYS A 211 5.53 14.64 6.37
C LYS A 211 6.25 13.30 6.26
N TYR A 212 6.55 12.85 5.04
CA TYR A 212 7.30 11.62 4.80
C TYR A 212 8.67 11.66 5.48
N TRP A 213 9.47 12.70 5.24
CA TRP A 213 10.82 12.80 5.82
C TRP A 213 10.81 12.91 7.34
N SER A 214 9.79 13.54 7.90
CA SER A 214 9.60 13.67 9.35
C SER A 214 9.29 12.33 10.03
N SER A 215 8.64 11.38 9.34
CA SER A 215 8.31 10.04 9.87
C SER A 215 9.53 9.16 10.16
N PHE A 216 10.69 9.44 9.55
CA PHE A 216 11.92 8.65 9.74
C PHE A 216 12.83 9.18 10.85
N GLY A 217 12.36 10.10 11.70
CA GLY A 217 13.18 10.67 12.79
C GLY A 217 14.37 11.51 12.31
N MET A 218 14.48 11.77 11.00
CA MET A 218 15.51 12.63 10.39
C MET A 218 15.27 14.12 10.67
N ALA A 219 14.21 14.47 11.42
CA ALA A 219 13.87 15.85 11.77
C ALA A 219 14.97 16.54 12.59
N ASP A 220 15.69 15.81 13.44
CA ASP A 220 16.75 16.42 14.27
C ASP A 220 18.03 16.74 13.50
N VAL A 221 18.31 16.08 12.38
CA VAL A 221 19.46 16.42 11.51
C VAL A 221 19.10 17.56 10.54
N LEU A 222 17.81 17.81 10.30
CA LEU A 222 17.33 18.86 9.39
C LEU A 222 17.01 20.20 10.09
N TYR A 223 16.98 20.26 11.42
CA TYR A 223 16.79 21.54 12.12
C TYR A 223 18.00 22.49 12.05
N VAL A 224 19.19 21.99 11.73
CA VAL A 224 20.35 22.83 11.38
C VAL A 224 20.22 23.46 9.98
N ARG A 225 19.25 23.02 9.15
CA ARG A 225 19.12 23.42 7.73
C ARG A 225 18.14 24.56 7.45
N ARG A 226 17.45 25.13 8.45
CA ARG A 226 16.51 26.25 8.24
C ARG A 226 17.18 27.63 8.14
N ALA A 227 18.50 27.71 8.31
CA ALA A 227 19.27 28.87 7.90
C ALA A 227 19.59 28.81 6.40
N ARG A 228 18.64 29.24 5.56
CA ARG A 228 18.83 29.69 4.17
C ARG A 228 19.76 28.80 3.29
N ALA A 229 19.24 27.74 2.68
CA ALA A 229 19.93 27.10 1.55
C ALA A 229 18.98 26.74 0.40
N PRO A 230 19.41 26.93 -0.86
CA PRO A 230 18.58 26.72 -2.05
C PRO A 230 18.21 25.24 -2.23
N VAL A 231 17.02 25.02 -2.82
CA VAL A 231 16.43 23.73 -3.19
C VAL A 231 17.48 22.79 -3.76
N ARG A 232 17.80 21.70 -3.07
CA ARG A 232 18.67 20.65 -3.60
C ARG A 232 17.83 19.55 -4.22
N HIS A 233 18.15 19.25 -5.48
CA HIS A 233 17.74 18.04 -6.18
C HIS A 233 18.11 16.78 -5.37
N SER A 234 17.33 15.71 -5.54
CA SER A 234 17.67 14.36 -5.06
C SER A 234 19.14 14.05 -5.35
N PRO A 235 19.85 13.27 -4.50
CA PRO A 235 21.23 12.86 -4.77
C PRO A 235 21.29 12.29 -6.18
N ARG A 236 21.91 13.03 -7.09
CA ARG A 236 22.21 12.53 -8.43
C ARG A 236 23.15 11.36 -8.17
N TYR A 237 22.78 10.18 -8.65
CA TYR A 237 23.69 9.04 -8.66
C TYR A 237 24.92 9.46 -9.47
N GLU A 238 26.01 9.81 -8.79
CA GLU A 238 27.32 10.01 -9.38
C GLU A 238 27.82 8.61 -9.75
N PRO A 239 27.90 8.27 -11.04
CA PRO A 239 28.44 6.98 -11.45
C PRO A 239 29.96 7.06 -11.25
N GLY A 240 30.46 6.53 -10.15
CA GLY A 240 31.89 6.31 -9.96
C GLY A 240 32.39 6.71 -8.57
N GLU A 241 32.36 5.74 -7.66
CA GLU A 241 33.32 5.64 -6.53
C GLU A 241 33.20 4.27 -5.84
N TYR A 242 32.09 3.55 -6.06
CA TYR A 242 31.98 2.11 -5.72
C TYR A 242 32.42 1.17 -6.85
N ALA A 243 33.17 1.67 -7.84
CA ALA A 243 33.91 0.78 -8.72
C ALA A 243 35.02 0.16 -7.87
N LEU A 244 34.79 -1.08 -7.41
CA LEU A 244 35.85 -1.90 -6.82
C LEU A 244 37.09 -1.77 -7.70
N PRO A 245 38.29 -1.60 -7.12
CA PRO A 245 39.51 -1.59 -7.90
C PRO A 245 39.54 -2.90 -8.69
N ILE A 246 39.38 -2.77 -10.02
CA ILE A 246 39.77 -3.82 -10.94
C ILE A 246 41.27 -3.90 -10.70
N SER A 247 41.68 -4.87 -9.89
CA SER A 247 43.09 -5.25 -9.86
C SER A 247 43.41 -5.66 -11.28
N ASP A 248 44.31 -4.92 -11.90
CA ASP A 248 44.98 -5.30 -13.13
C ASP A 248 45.69 -6.62 -12.84
N ARG A 249 44.94 -7.70 -13.03
CA ARG A 249 45.44 -9.06 -13.02
C ARG A 249 46.02 -9.25 -14.39
N ASP A 250 47.33 -9.00 -14.48
CA ASP A 250 48.14 -9.29 -15.64
C ASP A 250 47.78 -10.69 -16.16
N CYS A 251 47.19 -10.72 -17.34
CA CYS A 251 46.96 -11.91 -18.13
C CYS A 251 48.31 -12.35 -18.70
N ASP A 252 49.20 -12.84 -17.86
CA ASP A 252 50.40 -13.54 -18.32
C ASP A 252 50.01 -14.93 -18.81
N THR A 253 49.92 -15.02 -20.13
CA THR A 253 50.02 -16.25 -20.88
C THR A 253 51.37 -16.91 -20.63
N SER A 254 51.42 -17.96 -19.81
CA SER A 254 52.47 -18.97 -19.89
C SER A 254 51.91 -20.36 -19.62
N SER A 255 52.21 -21.24 -20.57
CA SER A 255 52.00 -22.68 -20.58
C SER A 255 52.94 -23.42 -19.61
N ASN A 256 52.71 -24.74 -19.54
CA ASN A 256 53.53 -25.83 -18.95
C ASN A 256 53.08 -26.19 -17.53
N ASP A 257 52.45 -27.35 -17.34
CA ASP A 257 53.01 -28.73 -17.23
C ASP A 257 53.63 -28.98 -15.84
N GLU A 258 53.46 -30.22 -15.36
CA GLU A 258 54.01 -30.85 -14.13
C GLU A 258 53.12 -30.68 -12.87
N GLU A 259 52.35 -31.70 -12.47
CA GLU A 259 52.72 -32.89 -11.68
C GLU A 259 53.16 -32.62 -10.22
N GLU A 260 52.45 -33.32 -9.32
CA GLU A 260 52.90 -33.92 -8.07
C GLU A 260 53.15 -33.14 -6.76
N GLU A 261 52.86 -33.90 -5.69
CA GLU A 261 53.22 -33.79 -4.25
C GLU A 261 52.53 -32.70 -3.39
N ALA A 262 51.69 -33.05 -2.41
CA ALA A 262 51.94 -33.75 -1.13
C ALA A 262 52.78 -32.96 -0.11
N HIS A 263 52.44 -33.11 1.17
CA HIS A 263 52.86 -32.37 2.38
C HIS A 263 52.00 -31.13 2.70
N GLY A 264 51.27 -31.02 3.81
CA GLY A 264 51.51 -31.56 5.15
C GLY A 264 52.17 -30.49 6.03
N ARG A 265 51.39 -29.65 6.72
CA ARG A 265 51.91 -28.88 7.87
C ARG A 265 50.84 -28.67 8.95
N LYS A 266 51.00 -29.43 10.02
CA LYS A 266 50.48 -29.14 11.36
C LYS A 266 51.27 -27.98 11.99
N GLY A 267 50.62 -27.21 12.85
CA GLY A 267 51.24 -26.31 13.85
C GLY A 267 50.16 -25.39 14.41
N ASN A 268 49.52 -25.72 15.53
CA ASN A 268 49.95 -25.54 16.93
C ASN A 268 49.90 -24.09 17.43
N LEU A 269 49.12 -23.94 18.52
CA LEU A 269 49.35 -23.11 19.71
C LEU A 269 49.54 -21.59 19.53
N ALA A 270 48.54 -20.83 19.98
CA ALA A 270 48.79 -19.69 20.84
C ALA A 270 47.66 -19.58 21.86
N GLU A 271 48.04 -19.82 23.12
CA GLU A 271 47.31 -19.51 24.33
C GLU A 271 47.05 -18.00 24.40
N GLY A 272 45.90 -17.65 24.97
CA GLY A 272 45.50 -16.29 25.30
C GLY A 272 44.45 -16.37 26.39
N GLU A 273 44.91 -16.66 27.61
CA GLU A 273 44.21 -16.26 28.82
C GLU A 273 44.06 -14.74 28.81
N ASP A 274 42.84 -14.23 28.94
CA ASP A 274 42.62 -13.06 29.77
C ASP A 274 41.20 -13.10 30.36
N VAL A 275 41.21 -12.79 31.64
CA VAL A 275 40.18 -12.95 32.65
C VAL A 275 39.36 -11.66 32.67
N ASP A 276 38.06 -11.73 32.41
CA ASP A 276 37.14 -10.69 32.87
C ASP A 276 35.95 -11.30 33.61
N GLU A 277 36.14 -11.27 34.92
CA GLU A 277 35.21 -11.50 36.01
C GLU A 277 34.03 -10.51 35.93
N TYR A 278 32.95 -10.87 35.25
CA TYR A 278 31.67 -10.18 35.39
C TYR A 278 30.71 -10.92 36.32
N LYS A 279 30.51 -10.25 37.45
CA LYS A 279 29.65 -10.54 38.58
C LYS A 279 28.23 -10.98 38.17
N LYS A 280 27.97 -12.25 38.42
CA LYS A 280 26.83 -12.81 39.16
C LYS A 280 25.79 -11.75 39.60
N ALA A 281 24.70 -11.64 38.84
CA ALA A 281 23.45 -11.07 39.32
C ALA A 281 22.49 -12.23 39.62
N ASP A 282 21.78 -12.07 40.73
CA ASP A 282 21.06 -13.10 41.45
C ASP A 282 19.96 -13.79 40.64
N VAL A 283 20.00 -15.12 40.72
CA VAL A 283 18.91 -16.03 40.41
C VAL A 283 17.88 -15.88 41.53
N MET A 284 16.84 -15.08 41.29
CA MET A 284 15.58 -15.19 42.00
C MET A 284 14.73 -16.23 41.27
N LYS A 285 14.68 -17.44 41.82
CA LYS A 285 13.61 -18.41 41.58
C LYS A 285 12.70 -18.42 42.79
N ASP A 286 11.49 -18.91 42.53
CA ASP A 286 10.42 -19.25 43.47
C ASP A 286 9.56 -18.04 43.85
N ASP A 287 8.23 -18.09 43.91
CA ASP A 287 7.23 -19.11 43.60
C ASP A 287 5.91 -18.35 43.79
N GLU A 288 5.05 -18.23 42.78
CA GLU A 288 3.60 -18.20 43.04
C GLU A 288 2.82 -18.51 41.76
N MET A 289 2.53 -19.81 41.68
CA MET A 289 1.65 -20.45 40.71
C MET A 289 0.20 -20.12 41.07
N ASP A 290 -0.31 -18.99 40.57
CA ASP A 290 -1.76 -18.72 40.58
C ASP A 290 -2.45 -19.49 39.45
N LYS A 291 -2.82 -20.70 39.84
CA LYS A 291 -3.64 -21.67 39.14
C LYS A 291 -5.08 -21.17 39.06
N TYR A 292 -5.40 -20.32 38.07
CA TYR A 292 -6.80 -20.06 37.72
C TYR A 292 -7.31 -21.13 36.76
N ASN A 293 -8.05 -22.07 37.34
CA ASN A 293 -9.03 -22.91 36.68
C ASN A 293 -9.82 -22.10 35.65
N THR A 294 -9.65 -22.45 34.38
CA THR A 294 -10.69 -22.25 33.36
C THR A 294 -10.96 -23.61 32.73
N ASP A 295 -11.59 -24.47 33.54
CA ASP A 295 -12.47 -25.53 33.05
C ASP A 295 -13.65 -24.85 32.37
N ALA A 296 -13.43 -24.35 31.14
CA ALA A 296 -14.51 -24.13 30.22
C ALA A 296 -14.74 -25.47 29.55
N GLU A 297 -15.69 -26.21 30.11
CA GLU A 297 -16.35 -27.35 29.47
C GLU A 297 -16.71 -26.94 28.04
N ILE A 298 -15.89 -27.39 27.09
CA ILE A 298 -16.27 -27.45 25.69
C ILE A 298 -17.27 -28.59 25.67
N GLU A 299 -18.55 -28.24 25.82
CA GLU A 299 -19.64 -29.13 25.45
C GLU A 299 -19.41 -29.51 23.99
N ASP A 300 -19.00 -30.77 23.79
CA ASP A 300 -19.10 -31.50 22.54
C ASP A 300 -20.54 -31.40 22.05
N ARG A 301 -20.82 -30.34 21.31
CA ARG A 301 -22.05 -30.20 20.55
C ARG A 301 -21.91 -31.11 19.35
N GLU A 302 -22.19 -32.39 19.60
CA GLU A 302 -22.49 -33.38 18.58
C GLU A 302 -23.44 -32.72 17.57
N ARG A 303 -22.89 -32.41 16.41
CA ARG A 303 -23.64 -31.85 15.30
C ARG A 303 -24.36 -33.03 14.70
N ASP A 304 -25.56 -33.23 15.23
CA ASP A 304 -26.53 -34.22 14.78
C ASP A 304 -26.74 -34.04 13.27
N ASP A 305 -26.23 -35.01 12.52
CA ASP A 305 -26.44 -35.20 11.09
C ASP A 305 -27.92 -35.57 10.89
N THR A 306 -28.81 -34.58 10.91
CA THR A 306 -30.18 -34.77 10.43
C THR A 306 -30.19 -34.65 8.91
N ASP A 307 -29.83 -35.78 8.32
CA ASP A 307 -30.10 -36.20 6.95
C ASP A 307 -31.62 -36.31 6.74
N ASP A 308 -32.29 -35.17 6.57
CA ASP A 308 -33.70 -35.13 6.17
C ASP A 308 -33.85 -34.67 4.73
N ASN A 309 -33.82 -35.70 3.88
CA ASN A 309 -34.58 -35.79 2.65
C ASN A 309 -35.90 -34.99 2.70
N ARG A 310 -36.06 -34.04 1.79
CA ARG A 310 -37.35 -33.87 1.09
C ARG A 310 -37.13 -33.32 -0.30
N ALA A 311 -37.06 -34.26 -1.24
CA ALA A 311 -37.62 -34.05 -2.56
C ALA A 311 -39.10 -33.66 -2.38
N ASP A 312 -39.47 -32.48 -2.84
CA ASP A 312 -40.85 -32.16 -3.16
C ASP A 312 -40.87 -31.57 -4.56
N ASP A 313 -41.14 -32.47 -5.50
CA ASP A 313 -41.61 -32.16 -6.83
C ASP A 313 -42.85 -31.27 -6.71
N SER A 314 -42.74 -30.04 -7.16
CA SER A 314 -43.89 -29.23 -7.52
C SER A 314 -43.68 -28.73 -8.93
N GLU A 315 -43.95 -29.62 -9.88
CA GLU A 315 -44.48 -29.25 -11.19
C GLU A 315 -45.72 -28.37 -10.94
N SER A 316 -45.64 -27.09 -11.31
CA SER A 316 -46.82 -26.28 -11.52
C SER A 316 -46.75 -25.67 -12.91
N ASP A 317 -47.61 -26.25 -13.75
CA ASP A 317 -48.02 -25.87 -15.08
C ASP A 317 -48.22 -24.36 -15.28
N ASP A 318 -47.85 -23.93 -16.48
CA ASP A 318 -48.62 -23.07 -17.37
C ASP A 318 -49.54 -22.01 -16.75
N LEU A 319 -49.13 -20.75 -16.85
CA LEU A 319 -50.04 -19.69 -17.30
C LEU A 319 -49.30 -18.69 -18.21
N ASP A 320 -49.45 -18.96 -19.49
CA ASP A 320 -49.60 -17.98 -20.58
C ASP A 320 -50.61 -16.89 -20.21
N THR A 321 -50.19 -15.63 -20.34
CA THR A 321 -50.98 -14.46 -20.81
C THR A 321 -50.08 -13.23 -20.62
N GLY A 322 -49.61 -12.62 -21.71
CA GLY A 322 -50.20 -11.37 -22.20
C GLY A 322 -49.95 -10.23 -21.21
N ASP A 323 -49.29 -9.14 -21.54
CA ASP A 323 -49.74 -8.21 -22.57
C ASP A 323 -48.87 -6.96 -22.42
N ASN A 324 -48.51 -6.40 -23.57
CA ASN A 324 -48.05 -5.04 -23.86
C ASN A 324 -47.81 -4.07 -22.68
N THR A 325 -46.59 -3.53 -22.61
CA THR A 325 -46.41 -2.07 -22.67
C THR A 325 -45.00 -1.75 -23.17
N ASP A 326 -44.92 -1.57 -24.49
CA ASP A 326 -43.92 -0.70 -25.10
C ASP A 326 -44.06 0.69 -24.50
N VAL A 327 -43.15 1.04 -23.58
CA VAL A 327 -42.92 2.43 -23.20
C VAL A 327 -41.77 2.92 -24.04
N GLU A 328 -42.12 3.43 -25.22
CA GLU A 328 -41.29 4.32 -26.01
C GLU A 328 -40.99 5.59 -25.20
N CYS A 329 -39.83 5.61 -24.51
CA CYS A 329 -39.25 6.86 -24.06
C CYS A 329 -38.57 7.55 -25.24
N ASN A 330 -39.39 8.16 -26.10
CA ASN A 330 -38.99 9.26 -26.98
C ASN A 330 -38.77 10.50 -26.12
N GLU A 331 -37.52 10.76 -25.69
CA GLU A 331 -37.08 12.11 -25.36
C GLU A 331 -35.86 12.46 -26.22
N THR A 332 -36.23 13.11 -27.31
CA THR A 332 -35.48 13.96 -28.21
C THR A 332 -34.20 14.58 -27.64
N ASP A 333 -33.12 14.33 -28.39
CA ASP A 333 -32.07 15.27 -28.78
C ASP A 333 -32.21 16.72 -28.28
N ASP A 334 -31.42 17.08 -27.26
CA ASP A 334 -31.02 18.47 -27.03
C ASP A 334 -29.57 18.66 -27.49
N TYR A 335 -29.44 18.80 -28.81
CA TYR A 335 -28.22 19.08 -29.55
C TYR A 335 -27.85 20.57 -29.38
N CYS A 336 -27.20 20.92 -28.26
CA CYS A 336 -26.59 22.24 -28.09
C CYS A 336 -25.24 22.33 -28.82
N ASP A 337 -25.27 22.25 -30.15
CA ASP A 337 -24.16 22.64 -31.04
C ASP A 337 -24.41 24.06 -31.54
N GLN A 338 -23.97 25.05 -30.77
CA GLN A 338 -23.74 26.40 -31.28
C GLN A 338 -22.23 26.62 -31.39
N GLY A 339 -21.67 26.06 -32.46
CA GLY A 339 -20.39 26.46 -33.00
C GLY A 339 -20.45 27.91 -33.49
N ASP A 340 -19.97 28.83 -32.66
CA ASP A 340 -19.74 30.23 -33.02
C ASP A 340 -18.48 30.33 -33.91
N ARG A 341 -18.64 30.02 -35.20
CA ARG A 341 -17.66 30.33 -36.25
C ARG A 341 -17.83 31.79 -36.67
N THR A 342 -17.19 32.69 -35.93
CA THR A 342 -16.92 34.04 -36.45
C THR A 342 -15.81 33.95 -37.50
N SER A 343 -16.22 34.07 -38.76
CA SER A 343 -15.33 34.25 -39.89
C SER A 343 -14.58 35.57 -39.77
N VAL A 344 -13.26 35.50 -39.66
CA VAL A 344 -12.36 36.62 -39.90
C VAL A 344 -12.48 37.02 -41.38
N ARG A 345 -13.05 38.21 -41.62
CA ARG A 345 -12.83 39.00 -42.84
C ARG A 345 -12.25 40.34 -42.40
N ARG A 346 -10.92 40.46 -42.47
CA ARG A 346 -10.20 41.57 -43.11
C ARG A 346 -8.71 41.31 -43.10
#